data_AF-A0A7Y4WZC2-F1
#
_entry.id   AF-A0A7Y4WZC2-F1
#
_cell.length_a   1.000
_cell.length_b   1.000
_cell.length_c   1.000
_cell.angle_alpha   90.00
_cell.angle_beta   90.00
_cell.angle_gamma   90.00
#
_symmetry.space_group_name_H-M   'P 1'
#
loop_
_entity.id
_entity.type
_entity.pdbx_description
1 polymer ?
#
loop_
_entity_poly.entity_id
_entity_poly.type
_entity_poly.pdbx_seq_one_letter_code
_entity_poly.pdbx_strand_id
1 'polypeptide(L)'
;MKKFSLLKTVTLFLGVFFLTATVFQCKKTGDIIKNLDRSFKGNADSTIYASFYDTARINPSDVTADVNDIIRFRGVKTIIHEYCATSNCHGGPLNPKLDTYTDIMKLVTPGNPDGSKLWVFLTTNDFDKAMPPVNSNHEMTTTDKSIIFNWIINGAKEKPDFKDFRPAAVALIMNGCGSANCHNQATATGGWARKGLLGPLTTSDTTQYTYINPQTGAATVYCQLSNVTLRSQVWTAYKDSVKKFYSDTLANASFRPYKTFSTPVSALSTRGPLNTYDDILMDIMYPKSARSNSSVQYTDPVTLKQYYAKGNYLNVTSAVVTRIDSTLLLANPFTGVFATAHQGDMAYGDGGLKPHEIALIKAWYFADPNVPNVWKYGINNAGIFKYRKTGNIIRH
;
A
#
# COMPACT_ATOMS: atom_id res chain seq x y z
N MET A 1 -13.31 52.77 68.20
CA MET A 1 -13.33 51.97 66.95
C MET A 1 -13.02 52.87 65.77
N LYS A 2 -11.87 52.70 65.11
CA LYS A 2 -11.49 53.53 63.95
C LYS A 2 -12.37 53.15 62.76
N LYS A 3 -13.23 54.07 62.31
CA LYS A 3 -14.09 53.88 61.14
C LYS A 3 -13.20 53.80 59.89
N PHE A 4 -13.10 52.62 59.30
CA PHE A 4 -12.52 52.50 57.96
C PHE A 4 -13.43 53.23 56.97
N SER A 5 -12.84 54.10 56.15
CA SER A 5 -13.55 54.76 55.06
C SER A 5 -14.09 53.70 54.10
N LEU A 6 -15.35 53.86 53.67
CA LEU A 6 -16.03 52.99 52.72
C LEU A 6 -15.15 52.70 51.49
N LEU A 7 -14.39 53.70 51.04
CA LEU A 7 -13.48 53.58 49.91
C LEU A 7 -12.37 52.55 50.16
N LYS A 8 -11.76 52.54 51.35
CA LYS A 8 -10.69 51.58 51.70
C LYS A 8 -11.22 50.15 51.79
N THR A 9 -12.45 49.98 52.28
CA THR A 9 -13.09 48.66 52.36
C THR A 9 -13.42 48.13 50.97
N VAL A 10 -13.92 48.97 50.06
CA VAL A 10 -14.21 48.60 48.67
C VAL A 10 -12.94 48.26 47.90
N THR A 11 -11.86 49.03 48.05
CA THR A 11 -10.58 48.75 47.38
C THR A 11 -9.96 47.43 47.87
N LEU A 12 -10.02 47.14 49.18
CA LEU A 12 -9.53 45.89 49.73
C LEU A 12 -10.38 44.70 49.23
N PHE A 13 -11.70 44.85 49.19
CA PHE A 13 -12.61 43.81 48.71
C PHE A 13 -12.41 43.53 47.22
N LEU A 14 -12.29 44.57 46.38
CA LEU A 14 -11.99 44.41 44.96
C LEU A 14 -10.59 43.83 44.72
N GLY A 15 -9.58 44.26 45.49
CA GLY A 15 -8.22 43.71 45.40
C GLY A 15 -8.18 42.22 45.73
N VAL A 16 -8.84 41.80 46.81
CA VAL A 16 -8.97 40.38 47.20
C VAL A 16 -9.83 39.61 46.19
N PHE A 17 -10.90 40.21 45.66
CA PHE A 17 -11.73 39.58 44.63
C PHE A 17 -10.98 39.36 43.32
N PHE A 18 -10.16 40.31 42.87
CA PHE A 18 -9.32 40.15 41.68
C PHE A 18 -8.20 39.12 41.90
N LEU A 19 -7.55 39.11 43.07
CA LEU A 19 -6.55 38.09 43.43
C LEU A 19 -7.16 36.70 43.55
N THR A 20 -8.35 36.56 44.14
CA THR A 20 -9.02 35.26 44.23
C THR A 20 -9.57 34.80 42.87
N ALA A 21 -10.16 35.70 42.07
CA ALA A 21 -10.63 35.39 40.73
C ALA A 21 -9.49 34.95 39.79
N THR A 22 -8.29 35.56 39.90
CA THR A 22 -7.11 35.12 39.15
C THR A 22 -6.56 33.76 39.61
N VAL A 23 -6.67 33.43 40.91
CA VAL A 23 -6.33 32.09 41.42
C VAL A 23 -7.36 31.02 40.99
N PHE A 24 -8.64 31.38 40.83
CA PHE A 24 -9.68 30.47 40.34
C PHE A 24 -9.71 30.32 38.80
N GLN A 25 -9.33 31.34 38.03
CA GLN A 25 -9.25 31.27 36.57
C GLN A 25 -7.98 30.57 36.05
N CYS A 26 -6.98 30.32 36.91
CA CYS A 26 -5.74 29.63 36.56
C CYS A 26 -5.62 28.22 37.18
N LYS A 27 -6.73 27.49 37.36
CA LYS A 27 -6.63 26.04 37.56
C LYS A 27 -6.40 25.38 36.20
N LYS A 28 -5.34 24.58 36.06
CA LYS A 28 -4.99 23.77 34.87
C LYS A 28 -6.06 22.75 34.44
N THR A 29 -7.21 22.71 35.11
CA THR A 29 -8.33 21.80 34.86
C THR A 29 -9.59 22.61 34.60
N GLY A 30 -9.70 23.18 33.39
CA GLY A 30 -10.98 23.68 32.88
C GLY A 30 -11.88 22.52 32.44
N ASP A 31 -13.19 22.76 32.31
CA ASP A 31 -14.18 21.74 31.91
C ASP A 31 -13.83 21.07 30.55
N ILE A 32 -13.07 21.75 29.69
CA ILE A 32 -12.58 21.25 28.40
C ILE A 32 -11.65 20.03 28.56
N ILE A 33 -10.93 19.91 29.67
CA ILE A 33 -9.92 18.86 29.91
C ILE A 33 -10.53 17.63 30.59
N LYS A 34 -11.70 17.75 31.23
CA LYS A 34 -12.29 16.71 32.09
C LYS A 34 -12.58 15.39 31.37
N ASN A 35 -12.73 15.41 30.05
CA ASN A 35 -13.01 14.24 29.21
C ASN A 35 -11.94 14.00 28.11
N LEU A 36 -10.80 14.69 28.18
CA LEU A 36 -9.74 14.51 27.19
C LEU A 36 -8.95 13.23 27.52
N ASP A 37 -9.04 12.23 26.65
CA ASP A 37 -8.21 11.03 26.72
C ASP A 37 -7.24 11.02 25.54
N ARG A 38 -5.95 11.15 25.85
CA ARG A 38 -4.87 11.25 24.86
C ARG A 38 -4.24 9.91 24.52
N SER A 39 -4.63 8.85 25.24
CA SER A 39 -4.13 7.49 25.03
C SER A 39 -4.30 7.10 23.57
N PHE A 40 -3.27 6.50 22.99
CA PHE A 40 -3.40 5.92 21.67
C PHE A 40 -4.25 4.65 21.75
N LYS A 41 -5.44 4.70 21.16
CA LYS A 41 -6.36 3.55 21.07
C LYS A 41 -6.16 2.71 19.80
N GLY A 42 -5.20 3.10 18.96
CA GLY A 42 -4.82 2.35 17.77
C GLY A 42 -3.80 1.25 18.08
N ASN A 43 -3.53 0.41 17.09
CA ASN A 43 -2.46 -0.59 17.11
C ASN A 43 -1.46 -0.30 15.99
N ALA A 44 -0.34 -1.01 15.99
CA ALA A 44 0.56 -1.05 14.83
C ALA A 44 -0.24 -1.42 13.58
N ASP A 45 -0.35 -0.52 12.61
CA ASP A 45 -0.96 -0.82 11.31
C ASP A 45 0.11 -0.72 10.24
N SER A 46 0.72 -1.86 9.93
CA SER A 46 1.76 -1.94 8.90
C SER A 46 1.30 -1.44 7.52
N THR A 47 -0.01 -1.41 7.24
CA THR A 47 -0.54 -0.96 5.95
C THR A 47 -0.46 0.56 5.75
N ILE A 48 -0.22 1.31 6.82
CA ILE A 48 0.04 2.75 6.76
C ILE A 48 1.54 2.97 6.53
N TYR A 49 1.86 3.54 5.37
CA TYR A 49 3.22 3.97 5.09
C TYR A 49 3.63 5.12 6.04
N ALA A 50 4.72 4.92 6.78
CA ALA A 50 5.24 5.87 7.74
C ALA A 50 6.72 6.14 7.49
N SER A 51 7.05 7.38 7.13
CA SER A 51 8.42 7.83 6.88
C SER A 51 8.72 9.11 7.67
N PHE A 52 10.01 9.40 7.86
CA PHE A 52 10.41 10.62 8.54
C PHE A 52 10.08 11.86 7.69
N TYR A 53 10.50 11.88 6.43
CA TYR A 53 10.20 12.95 5.49
C TYR A 53 8.90 12.69 4.72
N ASP A 54 8.24 13.77 4.30
CA ASP A 54 7.01 13.70 3.51
C ASP A 54 7.23 13.16 2.10
N THR A 55 8.45 13.35 1.59
CA THR A 55 8.81 13.00 0.22
C THR A 55 10.01 12.09 0.19
N ALA A 56 9.94 11.04 -0.63
CA ALA A 56 11.08 10.20 -0.95
C ALA A 56 11.12 9.91 -2.46
N ARG A 57 12.26 10.15 -3.09
CA ARG A 57 12.51 9.70 -4.45
C ARG A 57 12.81 8.21 -4.43
N ILE A 58 12.15 7.46 -5.30
CA ILE A 58 12.30 6.01 -5.35
C ILE A 58 13.55 5.61 -6.15
N ASN A 59 14.04 4.40 -5.91
CA ASN A 59 15.05 3.76 -6.74
C ASN A 59 14.46 2.47 -7.33
N PRO A 60 14.49 2.26 -8.66
CA PRO A 60 14.91 3.19 -9.72
C PRO A 60 13.89 4.31 -9.96
N SER A 61 14.37 5.47 -10.42
CA SER A 61 13.56 6.61 -10.89
C SER A 61 14.15 7.19 -12.18
N ASP A 62 13.35 7.94 -12.94
CA ASP A 62 13.85 8.60 -14.15
C ASP A 62 14.88 9.69 -13.80
N VAL A 63 15.75 10.06 -14.73
CA VAL A 63 16.76 11.13 -14.58
C VAL A 63 16.08 12.43 -14.12
N THR A 64 15.01 12.80 -14.82
CA THR A 64 14.08 13.83 -14.39
C THR A 64 12.86 13.14 -13.79
N ALA A 65 12.89 12.90 -12.48
CA ALA A 65 11.85 12.18 -11.76
C ALA A 65 10.45 12.70 -12.11
N ASP A 66 9.56 11.80 -12.49
CA ASP A 66 8.16 12.12 -12.76
C ASP A 66 7.32 12.02 -11.48
N VAL A 67 6.03 12.36 -11.57
CA VAL A 67 5.08 12.26 -10.45
C VAL A 67 4.99 10.85 -9.88
N ASN A 68 5.21 9.81 -10.70
CA ASN A 68 5.20 8.39 -10.32
C ASN A 68 6.56 7.88 -9.80
N ASP A 69 7.55 8.77 -9.63
CA ASP A 69 8.88 8.45 -9.05
C ASP A 69 9.08 9.08 -7.66
N ILE A 70 8.09 9.83 -7.17
CA ILE A 70 8.16 10.51 -5.88
C ILE A 70 7.04 10.01 -4.98
N ILE A 71 7.43 9.30 -3.92
CA ILE A 71 6.53 9.01 -2.80
C ILE A 71 6.21 10.33 -2.11
N ARG A 72 4.93 10.58 -1.85
CA ARG A 72 4.42 11.76 -1.13
C ARG A 72 3.34 11.33 -0.15
N PHE A 73 3.70 11.25 1.12
CA PHE A 73 2.78 10.99 2.23
C PHE A 73 3.13 11.94 3.37
N ARG A 74 2.20 12.15 4.29
CA ARG A 74 2.50 12.96 5.47
C ARG A 74 3.52 12.21 6.35
N GLY A 75 4.67 12.84 6.59
CA GLY A 75 5.77 12.26 7.34
C GLY A 75 5.83 12.75 8.78
N VAL A 76 6.63 12.05 9.59
CA VAL A 76 6.83 12.37 11.01
C VAL A 76 7.37 13.79 11.21
N LYS A 77 8.27 14.27 10.35
CA LYS A 77 8.81 15.62 10.46
C LYS A 77 7.70 16.68 10.42
N THR A 78 6.82 16.60 9.43
CA THR A 78 5.71 17.56 9.30
C THR A 78 4.76 17.49 10.47
N ILE A 79 4.41 16.27 10.92
CA ILE A 79 3.56 16.09 12.11
C ILE A 79 4.20 16.72 13.35
N ILE A 80 5.48 16.44 13.61
CA ILE A 80 6.17 17.01 14.77
C ILE A 80 6.31 18.52 14.67
N HIS A 81 6.52 19.07 13.49
CA HIS A 81 6.56 20.53 13.27
C HIS A 81 5.22 21.20 13.54
N GLU A 82 4.13 20.58 13.09
CA GLU A 82 2.78 21.09 13.27
C GLU A 82 2.37 21.11 14.75
N TYR A 83 2.62 20.01 15.47
CA TYR A 83 2.15 19.86 16.85
C TYR A 83 3.16 20.28 17.92
N CYS A 84 4.46 20.24 17.67
CA CYS A 84 5.47 20.36 18.74
C CYS A 84 6.57 21.38 18.42
N ALA A 85 7.05 21.41 17.18
CA ALA A 85 8.16 22.27 16.76
C ALA A 85 7.71 23.61 16.17
N THR A 86 6.63 24.19 16.71
CA THR A 86 6.19 25.54 16.35
C THR A 86 7.19 26.59 16.85
N SER A 87 7.12 27.80 16.28
CA SER A 87 8.01 28.92 16.60
C SER A 87 7.96 29.40 18.06
N ASN A 88 6.93 29.00 18.81
CA ASN A 88 6.77 29.34 20.22
C ASN A 88 7.18 28.19 21.16
N CYS A 89 7.46 27.01 20.60
CA CYS A 89 7.73 25.79 21.35
C CYS A 89 9.11 25.22 20.95
N HIS A 90 9.16 23.97 20.46
CA HIS A 90 10.42 23.26 20.17
C HIS A 90 11.05 23.61 18.81
N GLY A 91 10.40 24.47 18.00
CA GLY A 91 11.04 25.20 16.90
C GLY A 91 11.46 26.62 17.30
N GLY A 92 11.13 27.01 18.53
CA GLY A 92 11.29 28.33 19.10
C GLY A 92 12.26 28.34 20.29
N PRO A 93 11.96 29.03 21.39
CA PRO A 93 12.89 29.19 22.51
C PRO A 93 13.10 27.93 23.36
N LEU A 94 12.24 26.90 23.23
CA LEU A 94 12.26 25.74 24.10
C LEU A 94 13.28 24.68 23.65
N ASN A 95 13.89 24.02 24.62
CA ASN A 95 14.74 22.85 24.42
C ASN A 95 14.04 21.58 24.94
N PRO A 96 14.33 20.39 24.36
CA PRO A 96 15.18 20.19 23.18
C PRO A 96 14.53 20.74 21.91
N LYS A 97 15.34 21.02 20.88
CA LYS A 97 14.81 21.33 19.53
C LYS A 97 14.19 20.08 18.93
N LEU A 98 13.20 20.24 18.05
CA LEU A 98 12.53 19.14 17.32
C LEU A 98 12.46 19.44 15.81
N ASP A 99 13.54 19.95 15.24
CA ASP A 99 13.57 20.38 13.83
C ASP A 99 14.10 19.30 12.88
N THR A 100 15.19 18.64 13.27
CA THR A 100 15.90 17.66 12.42
C THR A 100 15.63 16.22 12.85
N TYR A 101 15.97 15.27 11.96
CA TYR A 101 15.95 13.84 12.29
C TYR A 101 16.77 13.55 13.55
N THR A 102 18.01 14.05 13.59
CA THR A 102 18.92 13.87 14.73
C THR A 102 18.35 14.43 16.03
N ASP A 103 17.64 15.55 15.98
CA ASP A 103 17.03 16.13 17.17
C ASP A 103 15.86 15.30 17.71
N ILE A 104 14.96 14.87 16.82
CA ILE A 104 13.80 14.04 17.19
C ILE A 104 14.27 12.68 17.71
N MET A 105 15.31 12.10 17.10
CA MET A 105 15.89 10.82 17.52
C MET A 105 16.47 10.82 18.94
N LYS A 106 16.81 11.99 19.52
CA LYS A 106 17.22 12.08 20.94
C LYS A 106 16.11 11.68 21.92
N LEU A 107 14.85 11.69 21.46
CA LEU A 107 13.67 11.32 22.26
C LEU A 107 13.05 9.99 21.82
N VAL A 108 13.63 9.32 20.83
CA VAL A 108 13.07 8.12 20.22
C VAL A 108 14.02 6.96 20.42
N THR A 109 13.47 5.84 20.88
CA THR A 109 14.14 4.55 20.92
C THR A 109 13.60 3.72 19.73
N PRO A 110 14.40 3.52 18.66
CA PRO A 110 13.99 2.68 17.52
C PRO A 110 13.40 1.33 17.94
N GLY A 111 12.26 0.97 17.36
CA GLY A 111 11.58 -0.30 17.63
C GLY A 111 10.87 -0.37 18.98
N ASN A 112 10.90 0.70 19.79
CA ASN A 112 10.30 0.72 21.12
C ASN A 112 9.51 2.03 21.36
N PRO A 113 8.23 2.09 20.93
CA PRO A 113 7.36 3.23 21.20
C PRO A 113 7.23 3.55 22.70
N ASP A 114 7.01 2.55 23.55
CA ASP A 114 6.83 2.77 24.99
C ASP A 114 8.11 3.26 25.68
N GLY A 115 9.28 2.86 25.16
CA GLY A 115 10.58 3.37 25.58
C GLY A 115 10.99 4.69 24.92
N SER A 116 10.15 5.26 24.05
CA SER A 116 10.41 6.54 23.38
C SER A 116 9.75 7.68 24.14
N LYS A 117 10.56 8.59 24.71
CA LYS A 117 10.05 9.78 25.41
C LYS A 117 9.10 10.60 24.56
N LEU A 118 9.40 10.73 23.26
CA LEU A 118 8.52 11.41 22.32
C LEU A 118 7.10 10.81 22.36
N TRP A 119 6.99 9.50 22.19
CA TRP A 119 5.70 8.81 22.16
C TRP A 119 4.95 8.90 23.50
N VAL A 120 5.68 8.75 24.62
CA VAL A 120 5.11 8.89 25.97
C VAL A 120 4.49 10.29 26.15
N PHE A 121 5.16 11.36 25.73
CA PHE A 121 4.59 12.71 25.85
C PHE A 121 3.40 12.95 24.92
N LEU A 122 3.37 12.32 23.75
CA LEU A 122 2.24 12.43 22.80
C LEU A 122 0.96 11.74 23.30
N THR A 123 1.10 10.72 24.14
CA THR A 123 0.00 9.82 24.53
C THR A 123 -0.35 9.83 26.01
N THR A 124 0.44 10.50 26.85
CA THR A 124 0.20 10.57 28.30
C THR A 124 -1.06 11.37 28.64
N ASN A 125 -1.78 10.91 29.67
CA ASN A 125 -2.85 11.66 30.34
C ASN A 125 -2.33 12.49 31.53
N ASP A 126 -1.01 12.52 31.77
CA ASP A 126 -0.37 13.52 32.62
C ASP A 126 -0.25 14.84 31.85
N PHE A 127 -1.25 15.71 32.01
CA PHE A 127 -1.37 16.96 31.24
C PHE A 127 -0.26 17.97 31.53
N ASP A 128 0.52 17.80 32.61
CA ASP A 128 1.71 18.61 32.88
C ASP A 128 2.91 18.21 32.03
N LYS A 129 2.90 16.98 31.50
CA LYS A 129 3.95 16.42 30.63
C LYS A 129 3.52 16.26 29.18
N ALA A 130 2.22 16.40 28.90
CA ALA A 130 1.66 16.15 27.58
C ALA A 130 2.19 17.13 26.53
N MET A 131 2.52 16.60 25.35
CA MET A 131 2.92 17.36 24.17
C MET A 131 2.01 16.98 23.00
N PRO A 132 1.42 17.94 22.25
CA PRO A 132 1.35 19.36 22.57
C PRO A 132 0.67 19.64 23.92
N PRO A 133 1.02 20.74 24.61
CA PRO A 133 0.37 21.16 25.84
C PRO A 133 -1.15 21.25 25.66
N VAL A 134 -1.93 20.79 26.65
CA VAL A 134 -3.41 20.76 26.55
C VAL A 134 -4.03 22.15 26.35
N ASN A 135 -3.36 23.22 26.81
CA ASN A 135 -3.79 24.60 26.63
C ASN A 135 -3.46 25.19 25.25
N SER A 136 -2.76 24.44 24.38
CA SER A 136 -2.50 24.86 23.00
C SER A 136 -3.73 24.77 22.10
N ASN A 137 -4.80 24.09 22.54
CA ASN A 137 -6.00 23.78 21.75
C ASN A 137 -5.70 23.08 20.40
N HIS A 138 -4.55 22.40 20.29
CA HIS A 138 -4.09 21.77 19.06
C HIS A 138 -3.71 20.30 19.32
N GLU A 139 -4.70 19.45 19.56
CA GLU A 139 -4.49 18.03 19.85
C GLU A 139 -4.14 17.24 18.58
N MET A 140 -3.20 16.30 18.71
CA MET A 140 -2.79 15.42 17.61
C MET A 140 -3.87 14.38 17.30
N THR A 141 -4.17 14.20 16.01
CA THR A 141 -5.15 13.23 15.54
C THR A 141 -4.68 11.78 15.75
N THR A 142 -5.62 10.83 15.80
CA THR A 142 -5.28 9.40 15.89
C THR A 142 -4.46 8.93 14.67
N THR A 143 -4.74 9.46 13.48
CA THR A 143 -4.00 9.13 12.25
C THR A 143 -2.54 9.57 12.34
N ASP A 144 -2.27 10.79 12.80
CA ASP A 144 -0.91 11.29 12.97
C ASP A 144 -0.16 10.54 14.09
N LYS A 145 -0.86 10.18 15.19
CA LYS A 145 -0.33 9.27 16.20
C LYS A 145 0.03 7.90 15.61
N SER A 146 -0.81 7.33 14.73
CA SER A 146 -0.50 6.06 14.05
C SER A 146 0.75 6.15 13.17
N ILE A 147 0.94 7.25 12.43
CA ILE A 147 2.15 7.44 11.60
C ILE A 147 3.40 7.48 12.47
N ILE A 148 3.39 8.23 13.58
CA ILE A 148 4.52 8.30 14.51
C ILE A 148 4.77 6.93 15.15
N PHE A 149 3.73 6.27 15.63
CA PHE A 149 3.84 4.93 16.23
C PHE A 149 4.47 3.93 15.26
N ASN A 150 3.95 3.87 14.03
CA ASN A 150 4.43 2.98 12.98
C ASN A 150 5.87 3.30 12.58
N TRP A 151 6.23 4.57 12.47
CA TRP A 151 7.62 4.95 12.21
C TRP A 151 8.55 4.49 13.34
N ILE A 152 8.19 4.68 14.61
CA ILE A 152 9.01 4.24 15.74
C ILE A 152 9.14 2.72 15.79
N ILE A 153 8.03 1.97 15.74
CA ILE A 153 8.05 0.50 15.83
C ILE A 153 8.83 -0.12 14.66
N ASN A 154 8.83 0.53 13.48
CA ASN A 154 9.61 0.10 12.31
C ASN A 154 11.08 0.56 12.32
N GLY A 155 11.57 1.01 13.49
CA GLY A 155 12.99 1.34 13.69
C GLY A 155 13.35 2.81 13.45
N ALA A 156 12.36 3.70 13.33
CA ALA A 156 12.54 5.15 13.27
C ALA A 156 13.58 5.61 12.23
N LYS A 157 13.59 5.00 11.05
CA LYS A 157 14.62 5.27 10.03
C LYS A 157 14.43 6.67 9.43
N GLU A 158 15.55 7.33 9.12
CA GLU A 158 15.51 8.60 8.37
C GLU A 158 15.02 8.38 6.94
N LYS A 159 15.54 7.33 6.30
CA LYS A 159 15.17 6.93 4.95
C LYS A 159 14.51 5.54 5.00
N PRO A 160 13.31 5.38 4.44
CA PRO A 160 12.61 4.12 4.40
C PRO A 160 13.30 3.13 3.44
N ASP A 161 13.12 1.84 3.71
CA ASP A 161 13.58 0.74 2.86
C ASP A 161 12.41 -0.18 2.46
N PHE A 162 12.72 -1.30 1.79
CA PHE A 162 11.70 -2.21 1.28
C PHE A 162 10.76 -2.76 2.36
N LYS A 163 11.21 -2.90 3.62
CA LYS A 163 10.36 -3.39 4.72
C LYS A 163 9.32 -2.35 5.10
N ASP A 164 9.62 -1.07 4.90
CA ASP A 164 8.70 0.04 5.14
C ASP A 164 7.75 0.23 3.95
N PHE A 165 8.20 -0.06 2.71
CA PHE A 165 7.36 0.03 1.52
C PHE A 165 6.36 -1.12 1.41
N ARG A 166 6.80 -2.36 1.69
CA ARG A 166 6.07 -3.58 1.31
C ARG A 166 4.64 -3.63 1.83
N PRO A 167 4.35 -3.49 3.13
CA PRO A 167 3.00 -3.78 3.61
C PRO A 167 1.99 -2.75 3.10
N ALA A 168 2.37 -1.48 3.03
CA ALA A 168 1.55 -0.41 2.45
C ALA A 168 1.36 -0.56 0.93
N ALA A 169 2.43 -0.85 0.18
CA ALA A 169 2.35 -1.12 -1.26
C ALA A 169 1.43 -2.32 -1.59
N VAL A 170 1.57 -3.40 -0.82
CA VAL A 170 0.72 -4.59 -0.95
C VAL A 170 -0.72 -4.24 -0.64
N ALA A 171 -1.00 -3.54 0.46
CA ALA A 171 -2.34 -3.09 0.81
C ALA A 171 -2.98 -2.22 -0.29
N LEU A 172 -2.23 -1.29 -0.90
CA LEU A 172 -2.70 -0.49 -2.03
C LEU A 172 -3.11 -1.36 -3.22
N ILE A 173 -2.33 -2.38 -3.56
CA ILE A 173 -2.67 -3.32 -4.64
C ILE A 173 -3.92 -4.13 -4.28
N MET A 174 -3.99 -4.70 -3.07
CA MET A 174 -5.12 -5.52 -2.65
C MET A 174 -6.42 -4.70 -2.65
N ASN A 175 -6.39 -3.48 -2.11
CA ASN A 175 -7.56 -2.62 -1.97
C ASN A 175 -7.95 -1.92 -3.29
N GLY A 176 -6.97 -1.48 -4.08
CA GLY A 176 -7.21 -0.77 -5.34
C GLY A 176 -7.58 -1.70 -6.50
N CYS A 177 -7.09 -2.94 -6.50
CA CYS A 177 -7.23 -3.84 -7.65
C CYS A 177 -8.17 -5.04 -7.42
N GLY A 178 -8.58 -5.36 -6.18
CA GLY A 178 -9.34 -6.56 -5.80
C GLY A 178 -10.81 -6.68 -6.28
N SER A 179 -11.20 -5.91 -7.30
CA SER A 179 -12.59 -5.84 -7.76
C SER A 179 -13.18 -7.20 -8.20
N ALA A 180 -14.46 -7.38 -7.91
CA ALA A 180 -15.22 -8.61 -8.18
C ALA A 180 -15.19 -9.06 -9.65
N ASN A 181 -15.04 -8.14 -10.61
CA ASN A 181 -14.96 -8.43 -12.05
C ASN A 181 -13.54 -8.76 -12.53
N CYS A 182 -12.48 -8.28 -11.89
CA CYS A 182 -11.12 -8.35 -12.43
C CYS A 182 -10.14 -9.19 -11.61
N HIS A 183 -10.13 -9.08 -10.28
CA HIS A 183 -9.19 -9.80 -9.41
C HIS A 183 -9.91 -10.50 -8.26
N ASN A 184 -10.90 -11.31 -8.62
CA ASN A 184 -11.70 -12.06 -7.67
C ASN A 184 -11.55 -13.55 -7.92
N GLN A 185 -11.14 -14.26 -6.87
CA GLN A 185 -10.91 -15.70 -6.92
C GLN A 185 -12.14 -16.47 -7.37
N ALA A 186 -13.32 -16.14 -6.84
CA ALA A 186 -14.55 -16.84 -7.18
C ALA A 186 -14.90 -16.67 -8.65
N THR A 187 -14.66 -15.50 -9.21
CA THR A 187 -14.95 -15.15 -10.61
C THR A 187 -13.95 -15.83 -11.56
N ALA A 188 -12.66 -15.86 -11.20
CA ALA A 188 -11.65 -16.59 -11.94
C ALA A 188 -11.93 -18.11 -11.97
N THR A 189 -12.15 -18.72 -10.81
CA THR A 189 -12.45 -20.16 -10.71
C THR A 189 -13.84 -20.52 -11.22
N GLY A 190 -14.81 -19.61 -11.13
CA GLY A 190 -16.16 -19.76 -11.69
C GLY A 190 -16.15 -19.76 -13.22
N GLY A 191 -15.27 -18.96 -13.83
CA GLY A 191 -14.98 -19.03 -15.26
C GLY A 191 -14.47 -20.40 -15.70
N TRP A 192 -13.58 -20.99 -14.90
CA TRP A 192 -13.04 -22.33 -15.13
C TRP A 192 -14.10 -23.42 -14.91
N ALA A 193 -14.87 -23.31 -13.84
CA ALA A 193 -16.01 -24.15 -13.49
C ALA A 193 -17.04 -24.25 -14.64
N ARG A 194 -17.49 -23.10 -15.17
CA ARG A 194 -18.44 -23.04 -16.30
C ARG A 194 -17.92 -23.76 -17.53
N LYS A 195 -16.61 -23.80 -17.68
CA LYS A 195 -15.92 -24.46 -18.77
C LYS A 195 -15.52 -25.86 -18.38
N GLY A 196 -16.26 -26.56 -17.51
CA GLY A 196 -16.08 -27.99 -17.24
C GLY A 196 -14.76 -28.39 -16.59
N LEU A 197 -13.91 -27.44 -16.18
CA LEU A 197 -12.57 -27.73 -15.64
C LEU A 197 -12.61 -28.45 -14.29
N LEU A 198 -13.73 -28.39 -13.59
CA LEU A 198 -13.89 -28.91 -12.23
C LEU A 198 -14.73 -30.19 -12.17
N GLY A 199 -15.04 -30.78 -13.33
CA GLY A 199 -15.94 -31.93 -13.40
C GLY A 199 -17.39 -31.56 -13.09
N PRO A 200 -18.20 -32.51 -12.59
CA PRO A 200 -19.59 -32.28 -12.22
C PRO A 200 -19.69 -31.25 -11.08
N LEU A 201 -20.46 -30.19 -11.31
CA LEU A 201 -20.79 -29.18 -10.30
C LEU A 201 -22.30 -29.20 -10.05
N THR A 202 -22.68 -28.90 -8.81
CA THR A 202 -24.08 -28.70 -8.42
C THR A 202 -24.47 -27.23 -8.57
N THR A 203 -25.78 -26.96 -8.61
CA THR A 203 -26.29 -25.58 -8.63
C THR A 203 -25.87 -24.76 -7.41
N SER A 204 -25.62 -25.40 -6.26
CA SER A 204 -25.09 -24.76 -5.05
C SER A 204 -23.61 -24.39 -5.13
N ASP A 205 -22.85 -24.95 -6.07
CA ASP A 205 -21.40 -24.67 -6.15
C ASP A 205 -21.11 -23.32 -6.80
N THR A 206 -22.02 -22.81 -7.63
CA THR A 206 -21.81 -21.59 -8.41
C THR A 206 -22.90 -20.54 -8.16
N THR A 207 -22.51 -19.27 -8.22
CA THR A 207 -23.43 -18.13 -8.25
C THR A 207 -23.10 -17.22 -9.44
N GLN A 208 -23.88 -16.17 -9.60
CA GLN A 208 -23.69 -15.17 -10.64
C GLN A 208 -23.32 -13.82 -10.03
N TYR A 209 -22.36 -13.14 -10.66
CA TYR A 209 -22.06 -11.73 -10.40
C TYR A 209 -22.27 -10.92 -11.67
N THR A 210 -23.03 -9.82 -11.57
CA THR A 210 -23.27 -8.92 -12.70
C THR A 210 -22.53 -7.62 -12.47
N TYR A 211 -21.58 -7.32 -13.35
CA TYR A 211 -20.92 -6.01 -13.41
C TYR A 211 -21.66 -5.11 -14.39
N ILE A 212 -22.01 -3.90 -13.96
CA ILE A 212 -22.55 -2.87 -14.84
C ILE A 212 -21.44 -1.85 -15.06
N ASN A 213 -21.03 -1.65 -16.32
CA ASN A 213 -20.04 -0.64 -16.65
C ASN A 213 -20.64 0.75 -16.36
N PRO A 214 -20.03 1.56 -15.46
CA PRO A 214 -20.59 2.84 -15.07
C PRO A 214 -20.56 3.90 -16.20
N GLN A 215 -19.71 3.72 -17.22
CA GLN A 215 -19.59 4.64 -18.35
C GLN A 215 -20.56 4.30 -19.48
N THR A 216 -20.78 3.01 -19.76
CA THR A 216 -21.59 2.57 -20.90
C THR A 216 -22.94 1.95 -20.53
N GLY A 217 -23.17 1.66 -19.24
CA GLY A 217 -24.33 0.91 -18.76
C GLY A 217 -24.33 -0.57 -19.16
N ALA A 218 -23.31 -1.06 -19.88
CA ALA A 218 -23.26 -2.42 -20.36
C ALA A 218 -23.12 -3.42 -19.19
N ALA A 219 -24.03 -4.41 -19.15
CA ALA A 219 -23.98 -5.49 -18.16
C ALA A 219 -23.09 -6.64 -18.65
N THR A 220 -22.14 -7.06 -17.82
CA THR A 220 -21.34 -8.28 -18.02
C THR A 220 -21.61 -9.25 -16.88
N VAL A 221 -21.98 -10.48 -17.25
CA VAL A 221 -22.31 -11.55 -16.31
C VAL A 221 -21.11 -12.48 -16.13
N TYR A 222 -20.72 -12.69 -14.87
CA TYR A 222 -19.67 -13.61 -14.47
C TYR A 222 -20.24 -14.77 -13.66
N CYS A 223 -19.75 -15.97 -13.94
CA CYS A 223 -19.93 -17.13 -13.06
C CYS A 223 -18.94 -17.02 -11.90
N GLN A 224 -19.42 -17.23 -10.68
CA GLN A 224 -18.61 -17.31 -9.48
C GLN A 224 -18.68 -18.72 -8.90
N LEU A 225 -17.54 -19.29 -8.52
CA LEU A 225 -17.49 -20.51 -7.72
C LEU A 225 -17.67 -20.13 -6.25
N SER A 226 -18.89 -20.29 -5.74
CA SER A 226 -19.27 -19.92 -4.38
C SER A 226 -18.89 -20.95 -3.34
N ASN A 227 -18.76 -22.23 -3.74
CA ASN A 227 -18.20 -23.25 -2.87
C ASN A 227 -16.73 -22.92 -2.53
N VAL A 228 -16.50 -22.47 -1.30
CA VAL A 228 -15.19 -21.98 -0.83
C VAL A 228 -14.13 -23.09 -0.83
N THR A 229 -14.53 -24.33 -0.51
CA THR A 229 -13.64 -25.49 -0.48
C THR A 229 -13.15 -25.81 -1.89
N LEU A 230 -14.07 -25.97 -2.85
CA LEU A 230 -13.70 -26.21 -4.25
C LEU A 230 -12.90 -25.04 -4.81
N ARG A 231 -13.31 -23.79 -4.53
CA ARG A 231 -12.58 -22.58 -4.94
C ARG A 231 -11.14 -22.56 -4.44
N SER A 232 -10.92 -22.93 -3.19
CA SER A 232 -9.58 -22.93 -2.59
C SER A 232 -8.73 -24.05 -3.17
N GLN A 233 -9.27 -25.26 -3.30
CA GLN A 233 -8.58 -26.41 -3.89
C GLN A 233 -8.08 -26.09 -5.31
N VAL A 234 -8.96 -25.54 -6.16
CA VAL A 234 -8.65 -25.24 -7.56
C VAL A 234 -7.63 -24.12 -7.67
N TRP A 235 -7.79 -23.06 -6.88
CA TRP A 235 -6.86 -21.94 -6.90
C TRP A 235 -5.47 -22.37 -6.43
N THR A 236 -5.38 -23.18 -5.36
CA THR A 236 -4.10 -23.73 -4.89
C THR A 236 -3.43 -24.59 -5.96
N ALA A 237 -4.15 -25.52 -6.57
CA ALA A 237 -3.61 -26.34 -7.66
C ALA A 237 -3.10 -25.49 -8.85
N TYR A 238 -3.81 -24.41 -9.17
CA TYR A 238 -3.39 -23.47 -10.21
C TYR A 238 -2.11 -22.72 -9.83
N LYS A 239 -2.02 -22.21 -8.59
CA LYS A 239 -0.81 -21.56 -8.06
C LYS A 239 0.39 -22.49 -8.08
N ASP A 240 0.22 -23.74 -7.65
CA ASP A 240 1.28 -24.73 -7.63
C ASP A 240 1.76 -25.07 -9.04
N SER A 241 0.84 -25.19 -9.99
CA SER A 241 1.18 -25.44 -11.40
C SER A 241 1.97 -24.28 -11.99
N VAL A 242 1.55 -23.03 -11.75
CA VAL A 242 2.32 -21.84 -12.14
C VAL A 242 3.70 -21.90 -11.51
N LYS A 243 3.82 -21.98 -10.18
CA LYS A 243 5.12 -21.98 -9.49
C LYS A 243 6.07 -23.06 -10.03
N LYS A 244 5.57 -24.27 -10.33
CA LYS A 244 6.36 -25.34 -10.95
C LYS A 244 6.77 -25.03 -12.39
N PHE A 245 5.89 -24.45 -13.20
CA PHE A 245 6.24 -24.01 -14.55
C PHE A 245 7.36 -22.95 -14.53
N TYR A 246 7.40 -22.10 -13.51
CA TYR A 246 8.40 -21.04 -13.33
C TYR A 246 9.75 -21.52 -12.80
N SER A 247 9.84 -22.68 -12.15
CA SER A 247 11.12 -23.19 -11.65
C SER A 247 12.04 -23.75 -12.76
N ASP A 248 11.73 -23.40 -14.02
CA ASP A 248 12.58 -23.45 -15.22
C ASP A 248 13.46 -24.68 -15.36
N THR A 249 12.80 -25.83 -15.48
CA THR A 249 13.42 -27.02 -16.05
C THR A 249 12.60 -27.46 -17.25
N LEU A 250 13.25 -28.00 -18.28
CA LEU A 250 12.55 -28.62 -19.42
C LEU A 250 11.53 -29.68 -18.93
N ALA A 251 11.83 -30.34 -17.82
CA ALA A 251 10.95 -31.30 -17.13
C ALA A 251 9.62 -30.68 -16.64
N ASN A 252 9.62 -29.39 -16.31
CA ASN A 252 8.46 -28.69 -15.77
C ASN A 252 7.52 -28.09 -16.82
N ALA A 253 7.84 -28.20 -18.11
CA ALA A 253 6.92 -27.84 -19.21
C ALA A 253 5.59 -28.63 -19.15
N SER A 254 5.57 -29.73 -18.41
CA SER A 254 4.36 -30.52 -18.11
C SER A 254 3.43 -29.87 -17.08
N PHE A 255 3.91 -28.96 -16.25
CA PHE A 255 3.12 -28.23 -15.24
C PHE A 255 2.55 -26.91 -15.77
N ARG A 256 2.32 -26.78 -17.07
CA ARG A 256 1.58 -25.62 -17.59
C ARG A 256 0.22 -25.59 -16.88
N PRO A 257 -0.23 -24.43 -16.37
CA PRO A 257 -1.44 -24.36 -15.53
C PRO A 257 -2.67 -25.02 -16.16
N TYR A 258 -2.79 -25.00 -17.49
CA TYR A 258 -3.88 -25.63 -18.24
C TYR A 258 -3.52 -27.01 -18.83
N LYS A 259 -2.42 -27.62 -18.38
CA LYS A 259 -2.06 -29.02 -18.67
C LYS A 259 -2.57 -29.94 -17.56
N THR A 260 -2.59 -29.46 -16.31
CA THR A 260 -3.17 -30.15 -15.15
C THR A 260 -4.70 -30.06 -15.11
N PHE A 261 -5.29 -28.92 -15.50
CA PHE A 261 -6.73 -28.82 -15.77
C PHE A 261 -6.99 -29.25 -17.22
N SER A 262 -7.92 -30.15 -17.49
CA SER A 262 -8.32 -30.57 -18.85
C SER A 262 -8.86 -29.38 -19.66
N THR A 263 -9.11 -29.49 -20.96
CA THR A 263 -10.01 -28.54 -21.68
C THR A 263 -11.44 -28.83 -21.18
N PRO A 264 -12.40 -27.87 -21.00
CA PRO A 264 -12.60 -26.58 -21.71
C PRO A 264 -12.04 -25.24 -21.17
N VAL A 265 -11.88 -24.27 -22.09
CA VAL A 265 -11.21 -22.95 -21.88
C VAL A 265 -12.18 -21.80 -21.64
N SER A 266 -11.90 -20.95 -20.65
CA SER A 266 -12.60 -19.67 -20.44
C SER A 266 -11.79 -18.51 -21.02
N ALA A 267 -12.38 -17.78 -21.97
CA ALA A 267 -11.85 -16.52 -22.51
C ALA A 267 -12.11 -15.32 -21.57
N LEU A 268 -12.64 -15.56 -20.36
CA LEU A 268 -12.94 -14.47 -19.43
C LEU A 268 -11.66 -13.72 -19.05
N SER A 269 -11.72 -12.40 -19.12
CA SER A 269 -10.63 -11.48 -18.74
C SER A 269 -10.37 -11.45 -17.22
N THR A 270 -10.96 -12.35 -16.46
CA THR A 270 -10.85 -12.43 -15.01
C THR A 270 -9.45 -12.89 -14.64
N ARG A 271 -8.70 -12.01 -13.99
CA ARG A 271 -7.37 -12.30 -13.46
C ARG A 271 -7.55 -13.01 -12.11
N GLY A 272 -6.53 -13.73 -11.69
CA GLY A 272 -6.50 -14.28 -10.35
C GLY A 272 -6.71 -13.20 -9.28
N PRO A 273 -7.08 -13.57 -8.05
CA PRO A 273 -7.14 -12.65 -6.93
C PRO A 273 -5.82 -11.91 -6.75
N LEU A 274 -5.90 -10.73 -6.13
CA LEU A 274 -4.77 -10.04 -5.54
C LEU A 274 -5.05 -9.88 -4.04
N ASN A 275 -5.55 -10.93 -3.40
CA ASN A 275 -6.02 -10.87 -2.00
C ASN A 275 -4.88 -11.03 -1.00
N THR A 276 -3.75 -11.55 -1.45
CA THR A 276 -2.59 -11.84 -0.62
C THR A 276 -1.31 -11.48 -1.36
N TYR A 277 -0.23 -11.29 -0.61
CA TYR A 277 1.10 -11.11 -1.17
C TYR A 277 1.52 -12.25 -2.10
N ASP A 278 1.18 -13.51 -1.75
CA ASP A 278 1.45 -14.68 -2.61
C ASP A 278 0.71 -14.60 -3.94
N ASP A 279 -0.55 -14.12 -3.94
CA ASP A 279 -1.31 -13.95 -5.17
C ASP A 279 -0.74 -12.81 -6.04
N ILE A 280 -0.24 -11.73 -5.42
CA ILE A 280 0.45 -10.65 -6.13
C ILE A 280 1.74 -11.16 -6.78
N LEU A 281 2.60 -11.87 -6.03
CA LEU A 281 3.81 -12.48 -6.58
C LEU A 281 3.49 -13.44 -7.73
N MET A 282 2.41 -14.21 -7.59
CA MET A 282 1.93 -15.10 -8.65
C MET A 282 1.47 -14.35 -9.91
N ASP A 283 0.89 -13.15 -9.77
CA ASP A 283 0.56 -12.26 -10.89
C ASP A 283 1.77 -11.59 -11.54
N ILE A 284 2.78 -11.25 -10.74
CA ILE A 284 4.07 -10.77 -11.25
C ILE A 284 4.75 -11.87 -12.07
N MET A 285 4.83 -13.07 -11.50
CA MET A 285 5.45 -14.19 -12.17
C MET A 285 4.68 -14.48 -13.45
N TYR A 286 3.37 -14.72 -13.39
CA TYR A 286 2.56 -15.14 -14.53
C TYR A 286 1.53 -14.08 -14.91
N PRO A 287 1.89 -13.04 -15.68
CA PRO A 287 0.96 -11.94 -15.98
C PRO A 287 -0.14 -12.39 -16.96
N LYS A 288 -1.22 -11.60 -17.05
CA LYS A 288 -2.40 -11.90 -17.89
C LYS A 288 -2.04 -12.32 -19.32
N SER A 289 -1.09 -11.64 -19.98
CA SER A 289 -0.70 -11.97 -21.36
C SER A 289 -0.01 -13.33 -21.52
N ALA A 290 0.39 -13.99 -20.42
CA ALA A 290 0.86 -15.38 -20.42
C ALA A 290 -0.26 -16.39 -20.09
N ARG A 291 -1.21 -15.98 -19.23
CA ARG A 291 -2.25 -16.83 -18.62
C ARG A 291 -3.25 -17.37 -19.62
N SER A 292 -3.92 -16.50 -20.36
CA SER A 292 -5.01 -16.92 -21.22
C SER A 292 -5.07 -16.04 -22.46
N ASN A 293 -5.15 -16.71 -23.60
CA ASN A 293 -5.43 -16.08 -24.88
C ASN A 293 -6.77 -16.62 -25.41
N SER A 294 -7.42 -15.88 -26.31
CA SER A 294 -8.63 -16.33 -27.00
C SER A 294 -8.33 -17.33 -28.12
N SER A 295 -7.05 -17.54 -28.45
CA SER A 295 -6.58 -18.49 -29.45
C SER A 295 -5.48 -19.42 -28.90
N VAL A 296 -5.29 -20.57 -29.56
CA VAL A 296 -4.21 -21.51 -29.24
C VAL A 296 -2.86 -20.80 -29.34
N GLN A 297 -2.05 -20.91 -28.29
CA GLN A 297 -0.73 -20.30 -28.17
C GLN A 297 0.41 -21.31 -28.26
N TYR A 298 0.12 -22.59 -28.00
CA TYR A 298 1.09 -23.67 -28.05
C TYR A 298 0.37 -24.97 -28.39
N THR A 299 0.93 -25.72 -29.33
CA THR A 299 0.53 -27.09 -29.64
C THR A 299 1.69 -27.99 -29.28
N ASP A 300 1.44 -28.97 -28.42
CA ASP A 300 2.46 -29.95 -28.07
C ASP A 300 2.80 -30.80 -29.31
N PRO A 301 4.06 -30.82 -29.75
CA PRO A 301 4.42 -31.44 -31.02
C PRO A 301 4.31 -32.97 -31.01
N VAL A 302 4.20 -33.59 -29.83
CA VAL A 302 4.11 -35.05 -29.68
C VAL A 302 2.66 -35.49 -29.49
N THR A 303 1.94 -34.86 -28.57
CA THR A 303 0.56 -35.25 -28.23
C THR A 303 -0.51 -34.53 -29.05
N LEU A 304 -0.11 -33.52 -29.84
CA LEU A 304 -1.01 -32.61 -30.58
C LEU A 304 -2.01 -31.84 -29.70
N LYS A 305 -1.84 -31.90 -28.37
CA LYS A 305 -2.69 -31.18 -27.43
C LYS A 305 -2.46 -29.68 -27.57
N GLN A 306 -3.56 -28.94 -27.70
CA GLN A 306 -3.56 -27.49 -27.86
C GLN A 306 -3.71 -26.78 -26.52
N TYR A 307 -3.00 -25.67 -26.35
CA TYR A 307 -2.96 -24.87 -25.13
C TYR A 307 -3.18 -23.40 -25.46
N TYR A 308 -3.97 -22.72 -24.63
CA TYR A 308 -4.31 -21.30 -24.76
C TYR A 308 -3.43 -20.40 -23.87
N ALA A 309 -2.36 -20.98 -23.34
CA ALA A 309 -1.31 -20.33 -22.58
C ALA A 309 0.01 -20.41 -23.35
N LYS A 310 0.84 -19.37 -23.24
CA LYS A 310 2.11 -19.32 -23.96
C LYS A 310 3.09 -20.38 -23.46
N GLY A 311 3.84 -20.97 -24.40
CA GLY A 311 4.84 -21.99 -24.08
C GLY A 311 6.07 -21.44 -23.34
N ASN A 312 6.39 -20.16 -23.55
CA ASN A 312 7.43 -19.41 -22.86
C ASN A 312 6.81 -18.30 -22.03
N TYR A 313 7.09 -18.30 -20.74
CA TYR A 313 6.52 -17.38 -19.76
C TYR A 313 7.07 -15.95 -19.86
N LEU A 314 8.23 -15.77 -20.47
CA LEU A 314 8.85 -14.46 -20.72
C LEU A 314 8.34 -13.80 -22.00
N ASN A 315 7.62 -14.52 -22.85
CA ASN A 315 7.06 -13.95 -24.07
C ASN A 315 5.75 -13.20 -23.76
N VAL A 316 5.82 -12.09 -23.04
CA VAL A 316 4.65 -11.34 -22.53
C VAL A 316 4.64 -9.89 -22.95
N THR A 317 3.47 -9.27 -22.86
CA THR A 317 3.21 -7.87 -23.20
C THR A 317 2.40 -7.22 -22.06
N SER A 318 2.68 -7.61 -20.81
CA SER A 318 2.11 -7.00 -19.62
C SER A 318 2.94 -7.35 -18.39
N ALA A 319 3.05 -6.40 -17.44
CA ALA A 319 3.66 -6.59 -16.13
C ALA A 319 2.88 -5.78 -15.08
N VAL A 320 2.92 -6.18 -13.80
CA VAL A 320 2.19 -5.50 -12.71
C VAL A 320 2.45 -4.00 -12.70
N VAL A 321 3.72 -3.59 -12.65
CA VAL A 321 4.12 -2.17 -12.56
C VAL A 321 3.58 -1.36 -13.72
N THR A 322 3.78 -1.82 -14.96
CA THR A 322 3.33 -1.04 -16.12
C THR A 322 1.82 -0.90 -16.21
N ARG A 323 1.02 -1.79 -15.60
CA ARG A 323 -0.45 -1.64 -15.64
C ARG A 323 -0.98 -0.62 -14.64
N ILE A 324 -0.13 -0.19 -13.71
CA ILE A 324 -0.43 0.86 -12.72
C ILE A 324 0.43 2.11 -12.92
N ASP A 325 1.35 2.09 -13.89
CA ASP A 325 2.25 3.21 -14.17
C ASP A 325 2.37 3.43 -15.68
N SER A 326 1.50 4.30 -16.19
CA SER A 326 1.47 4.73 -17.58
C SER A 326 2.70 5.53 -18.01
N THR A 327 3.62 5.88 -17.10
CA THR A 327 4.90 6.54 -17.43
C THR A 327 5.96 5.56 -17.92
N LEU A 328 5.70 4.24 -17.83
CA LEU A 328 6.62 3.18 -18.24
C LEU A 328 6.15 2.45 -19.50
N LEU A 329 7.10 2.02 -20.32
CA LEU A 329 6.91 1.04 -21.39
C LEU A 329 7.59 -0.26 -21.02
N LEU A 330 6.93 -1.38 -21.32
CA LEU A 330 7.50 -2.71 -21.16
C LEU A 330 8.15 -3.17 -22.47
N ALA A 331 9.34 -3.75 -22.38
CA ALA A 331 9.85 -4.67 -23.39
C ALA A 331 9.35 -6.08 -23.11
N ASN A 332 8.98 -6.79 -24.17
CA ASN A 332 8.74 -8.22 -24.08
C ASN A 332 10.00 -8.90 -23.49
N PRO A 333 9.91 -9.51 -22.29
CA PRO A 333 11.11 -10.00 -21.58
C PRO A 333 11.92 -11.05 -22.35
N PHE A 334 11.31 -11.76 -23.30
CA PHE A 334 11.99 -12.74 -24.15
C PHE A 334 12.68 -12.10 -25.36
N THR A 335 12.00 -11.20 -26.07
CA THR A 335 12.51 -10.63 -27.34
C THR A 335 13.27 -9.32 -27.17
N GLY A 336 13.13 -8.64 -26.03
CA GLY A 336 13.71 -7.32 -25.77
C GLY A 336 13.03 -6.17 -26.52
N VAL A 337 11.97 -6.44 -27.28
CA VAL A 337 11.25 -5.42 -28.07
C VAL A 337 10.33 -4.62 -27.16
N PHE A 338 10.58 -3.31 -27.06
CA PHE A 338 9.73 -2.37 -26.34
C PHE A 338 8.39 -2.14 -27.06
N ALA A 339 7.33 -2.08 -26.27
CA ALA A 339 6.05 -1.57 -26.74
C ALA A 339 6.20 -0.12 -27.24
N THR A 340 5.49 0.22 -28.31
CA THR A 340 5.45 1.58 -28.87
C THR A 340 4.52 2.52 -28.10
N ALA A 341 3.58 1.94 -27.34
CA ALA A 341 2.62 2.64 -26.52
C ALA A 341 2.42 1.92 -25.18
N HIS A 342 1.81 2.63 -24.23
CA HIS A 342 1.42 2.06 -22.95
C HIS A 342 0.46 0.88 -23.17
N GLN A 343 0.75 -0.22 -22.49
CA GLN A 343 -0.06 -1.44 -22.52
C GLN A 343 -1.12 -1.32 -21.43
N GLY A 344 -2.37 -1.16 -21.85
CA GLY A 344 -3.50 -0.65 -21.05
C GLY A 344 -3.58 -1.00 -19.56
N ASP A 345 -4.29 -0.16 -18.85
CA ASP A 345 -4.27 -0.08 -17.39
C ASP A 345 -4.92 -1.28 -16.66
N MET A 346 -4.75 -1.31 -15.34
CA MET A 346 -5.72 -1.97 -14.44
C MET A 346 -7.10 -1.28 -14.57
N ALA A 347 -8.10 -1.63 -13.76
CA ALA A 347 -9.40 -0.96 -13.88
C ALA A 347 -9.21 0.56 -13.72
N TYR A 348 -9.59 1.36 -14.73
CA TYR A 348 -9.35 2.81 -14.86
C TYR A 348 -7.86 3.18 -15.11
N GLY A 349 -7.60 4.37 -15.68
CA GLY A 349 -6.23 4.84 -15.96
C GLY A 349 -5.31 4.72 -14.74
N ASP A 350 -4.10 4.18 -14.91
CA ASP A 350 -3.16 3.86 -13.82
C ASP A 350 -3.74 2.99 -12.68
N GLY A 351 -4.82 2.24 -12.96
CA GLY A 351 -5.51 1.43 -11.97
C GLY A 351 -6.30 2.21 -10.92
N GLY A 352 -6.57 3.50 -11.18
CA GLY A 352 -7.23 4.39 -10.21
C GLY A 352 -6.36 4.80 -9.02
N LEU A 353 -5.04 4.51 -9.08
CA LEU A 353 -4.07 4.88 -8.05
C LEU A 353 -3.59 6.31 -8.24
N LYS A 354 -3.26 6.97 -7.13
CA LYS A 354 -2.61 8.29 -7.14
C LYS A 354 -1.13 8.15 -7.48
N PRO A 355 -0.49 9.18 -8.06
CA PRO A 355 0.94 9.13 -8.43
C PRO A 355 1.89 8.67 -7.31
N HIS A 356 1.66 9.12 -6.06
CA HIS A 356 2.49 8.74 -4.92
C HIS A 356 2.26 7.29 -4.44
N GLU A 357 1.06 6.73 -4.67
CA GLU A 357 0.74 5.33 -4.41
C GLU A 357 1.45 4.44 -5.42
N ILE A 358 1.48 4.85 -6.70
CA ILE A 358 2.25 4.20 -7.77
C ILE A 358 3.74 4.22 -7.44
N ALA A 359 4.27 5.36 -7.00
CA ALA A 359 5.67 5.48 -6.58
C ALA A 359 6.00 4.52 -5.43
N LEU A 360 5.13 4.43 -4.41
CA LEU A 360 5.31 3.51 -3.28
C LEU A 360 5.31 2.03 -3.74
N ILE A 361 4.40 1.67 -4.64
CA ILE A 361 4.36 0.31 -5.22
C ILE A 361 5.62 0.01 -6.02
N LYS A 362 6.15 0.97 -6.80
CA LYS A 362 7.40 0.81 -7.54
C LYS A 362 8.60 0.64 -6.60
N ALA A 363 8.71 1.47 -5.56
CA ALA A 363 9.77 1.36 -4.56
C ALA A 363 9.81 -0.04 -3.93
N TRP A 364 8.63 -0.56 -3.56
CA TRP A 364 8.50 -1.95 -3.11
C TRP A 364 8.90 -2.95 -4.20
N TYR A 365 8.31 -2.85 -5.41
CA TYR A 365 8.48 -3.82 -6.48
C TYR A 365 9.95 -4.06 -6.84
N PHE A 366 10.72 -2.98 -7.04
CA PHE A 366 12.13 -3.08 -7.42
C PHE A 366 13.03 -3.50 -6.25
N ALA A 367 12.68 -3.13 -5.02
CA ALA A 367 13.48 -3.48 -3.84
C ALA A 367 13.18 -4.89 -3.26
N ASP A 368 12.02 -5.48 -3.56
CA ASP A 368 11.60 -6.74 -2.93
C ASP A 368 12.37 -7.96 -3.49
N PRO A 369 13.15 -8.69 -2.69
CA PRO A 369 13.92 -9.85 -3.17
C PRO A 369 13.06 -11.01 -3.68
N ASN A 370 11.78 -11.08 -3.31
CA ASN A 370 10.87 -12.12 -3.78
C ASN A 370 10.33 -11.86 -5.19
N VAL A 371 10.50 -10.64 -5.71
CA VAL A 371 10.22 -10.34 -7.11
C VAL A 371 11.46 -10.75 -7.93
N PRO A 372 11.36 -11.73 -8.86
CA PRO A 372 12.53 -12.21 -9.58
C PRO A 372 13.16 -11.12 -10.45
N ASN A 373 14.49 -11.11 -10.55
CA ASN A 373 15.22 -10.09 -11.33
C ASN A 373 14.79 -10.02 -12.79
N VAL A 374 14.40 -11.14 -13.42
CA VAL A 374 13.89 -11.12 -14.81
C VAL A 374 12.65 -10.24 -14.96
N TRP A 375 11.83 -10.13 -13.92
CA TRP A 375 10.63 -9.28 -13.88
C TRP A 375 10.92 -7.84 -13.45
N LYS A 376 12.13 -7.53 -13.01
CA LYS A 376 12.58 -6.16 -12.73
C LYS A 376 13.43 -5.58 -13.86
N TYR A 377 14.36 -6.38 -14.35
CA TYR A 377 15.49 -5.95 -15.15
C TYR A 377 15.70 -6.80 -16.41
N GLY A 378 14.82 -7.78 -16.67
CA GLY A 378 14.95 -8.65 -17.84
C GLY A 378 16.05 -9.70 -17.73
N ILE A 379 16.19 -10.48 -18.79
CA ILE A 379 17.26 -11.47 -18.94
C ILE A 379 18.60 -10.73 -19.04
N ASN A 380 19.62 -11.18 -18.31
CA ASN A 380 20.97 -10.60 -18.34
C ASN A 380 21.03 -9.09 -18.09
N ASN A 381 20.12 -8.55 -17.27
CA ASN A 381 20.02 -7.12 -16.97
C ASN A 381 19.82 -6.22 -18.22
N ALA A 382 19.20 -6.75 -19.28
CA ALA A 382 18.94 -5.97 -20.50
C ALA A 382 18.04 -4.73 -20.24
N GLY A 383 17.22 -4.81 -19.21
CA GLY A 383 16.18 -3.87 -18.82
C GLY A 383 14.89 -4.14 -19.58
N ILE A 384 13.78 -4.28 -18.86
CA ILE A 384 12.45 -4.50 -19.45
C ILE A 384 11.50 -3.31 -19.26
N PHE A 385 11.87 -2.34 -18.43
CA PHE A 385 11.10 -1.12 -18.26
C PHE A 385 11.87 0.07 -18.83
N LYS A 386 11.17 0.95 -19.52
CA LYS A 386 11.71 2.20 -20.06
C LYS A 386 10.79 3.35 -19.74
N TYR A 387 11.34 4.46 -19.24
CA TYR A 387 10.57 5.68 -19.03
C TYR A 387 10.13 6.26 -20.37
N ARG A 388 8.84 6.59 -20.49
CA ARG A 388 8.27 7.16 -21.73
C ARG A 388 8.84 8.53 -22.05
N LYS A 389 9.08 9.34 -21.01
CA LYS A 389 9.51 10.73 -21.15
C LYS A 389 10.93 10.85 -21.68
N THR A 390 11.86 10.09 -21.11
CA THR A 390 13.30 10.18 -21.43
C THR A 390 13.80 9.05 -22.30
N GLY A 391 13.10 7.93 -22.36
CA GLY A 391 13.60 6.71 -22.99
C GLY A 391 14.64 5.96 -22.14
N ASN A 392 14.88 6.38 -20.89
CA ASN A 392 15.84 5.70 -20.02
C ASN A 392 15.36 4.30 -19.65
N ILE A 393 16.23 3.31 -19.83
CA ILE A 393 15.95 1.91 -19.51
C ILE A 393 16.36 1.63 -18.07
N ILE A 394 15.47 0.99 -17.32
CA ILE A 394 15.72 0.55 -15.95
C ILE A 394 16.54 -0.73 -15.96
N ARG A 395 17.69 -0.68 -15.28
CA ARG A 395 18.64 -1.79 -15.09
C ARG A 395 19.10 -1.81 -13.62
N HIS A 396 19.61 -2.96 -13.18
CA HIS A 396 20.27 -3.12 -11.89
C HIS A 396 21.60 -2.36 -11.84
#